data_AF-A0A2S5IW29-F1
#
_entry.id   AF-A0A2S5IW29-F1
#
_cell.length_a   1.000
_cell.length_b   1.000
_cell.length_c   1.000
_cell.angle_alpha   90.00
_cell.angle_beta   90.00
_cell.angle_gamma   90.00
#
_symmetry.space_group_name_H-M   'P 1'
#
loop_
_entity.id
_entity.type
_entity.pdbx_description
1 polymer ?
#
loop_
_entity_poly.entity_id
_entity_poly.type
_entity_poly.pdbx_seq_one_letter_code
_entity_poly.pdbx_strand_id
1 'polypeptide(L)' 'MSNDAIRDDAGHPLAAFVEAVTAQAGLVVPSDRVQGLAAAAAPVHASLRALAAVRLDDIAPATSFDPAWD' A
#
# COMPACT_ATOMS: atom_id res chain seq x y z
N MET A 1 28.40 -21.56 6.17
CA MET A 1 26.97 -21.39 6.50
C MET A 1 26.41 -20.39 5.52
N SER A 2 25.61 -20.85 4.55
CA SER A 2 25.20 -20.11 3.36
C SER A 2 24.35 -18.89 3.67
N ASN A 3 24.75 -17.75 3.10
CA ASN A 3 24.02 -16.49 3.07
C ASN A 3 23.16 -16.42 1.79
N ASP A 4 22.38 -17.48 1.50
CA ASP A 4 21.60 -17.62 0.26
C ASP A 4 20.08 -17.45 0.47
N ALA A 5 19.59 -17.35 1.71
CA ALA A 5 18.14 -17.36 1.99
C ALA A 5 17.42 -16.01 1.79
N ILE A 6 18.14 -14.93 1.46
CA ILE A 6 17.54 -13.60 1.21
C ILE A 6 17.27 -13.38 -0.29
N ARG A 7 17.70 -14.32 -1.15
CA ARG A 7 17.80 -14.10 -2.60
C ARG A 7 16.55 -14.45 -3.42
N ASP A 8 15.47 -14.90 -2.78
CA ASP A 8 14.21 -15.33 -3.43
C ASP A 8 13.05 -14.32 -3.30
N ASP A 9 13.35 -13.03 -3.27
CA ASP A 9 12.37 -11.99 -2.93
C ASP A 9 11.44 -11.57 -4.08
N ALA A 10 11.44 -12.30 -5.19
CA ALA A 10 10.48 -12.11 -6.29
C ALA A 10 9.05 -12.58 -5.94
N GLY A 11 8.81 -13.05 -4.70
CA GLY A 11 7.56 -13.70 -4.29
C GLY A 11 6.80 -13.06 -3.13
N HIS A 12 7.32 -12.00 -2.47
CA HIS A 12 6.64 -11.46 -1.29
C HIS A 12 5.48 -10.51 -1.69
N PRO A 13 4.20 -10.84 -1.39
CA PRO A 13 3.05 -10.10 -1.91
C PRO A 13 3.04 -8.61 -1.53
N LEU A 14 3.63 -8.25 -0.39
CA LEU A 14 3.72 -6.86 0.06
C LEU A 14 4.73 -6.05 -0.76
N ALA A 15 5.82 -6.66 -1.21
CA ALA A 15 6.82 -5.99 -2.05
C ALA A 15 6.25 -5.74 -3.46
N ALA A 16 5.60 -6.74 -4.05
CA ALA A 16 4.90 -6.61 -5.34
C ALA A 16 3.82 -5.52 -5.30
N PHE A 17 3.08 -5.40 -4.18
CA PHE A 17 2.11 -4.32 -4.01
C PHE A 17 2.80 -2.94 -3.99
N VAL A 18 3.89 -2.79 -3.24
CA VAL A 18 4.63 -1.52 -3.18
C VAL A 18 5.20 -1.15 -4.54
N GLU A 19 5.74 -2.10 -5.29
CA GLU A 19 6.21 -1.89 -6.67
C GLU A 19 5.08 -1.41 -7.58
N ALA A 20 3.91 -2.04 -7.52
CA ALA A 20 2.76 -1.63 -8.33
C ALA A 20 2.27 -0.21 -7.99
N VAL A 21 2.17 0.12 -6.71
CA VAL A 21 1.71 1.46 -6.27
C VAL A 21 2.73 2.54 -6.62
N THR A 22 4.02 2.27 -6.40
CA THR A 22 5.09 3.24 -6.72
C THR A 22 5.17 3.49 -8.22
N ALA A 23 5.01 2.45 -9.04
CA ALA A 23 4.89 2.59 -10.50
C ALA A 23 3.67 3.42 -10.90
N GLN A 24 2.49 3.14 -10.33
CA GLN A 24 1.27 3.90 -10.62
C GLN A 24 1.37 5.38 -10.21
N ALA A 25 2.07 5.66 -9.12
CA ALA A 25 2.34 7.02 -8.64
C ALA A 25 3.47 7.73 -9.41
N GLY A 26 4.13 7.07 -10.35
CA GLY A 26 5.29 7.61 -11.08
C GLY A 26 6.53 7.81 -10.18
N LEU A 27 6.60 7.11 -9.06
CA LEU A 27 7.71 7.18 -8.12
C LEU A 27 8.77 6.14 -8.47
N VAL A 28 10.01 6.60 -8.66
CA VAL A 28 11.16 5.70 -8.82
C VAL A 28 11.70 5.35 -7.45
N VAL A 29 11.46 4.12 -7.01
CA VAL A 29 11.99 3.58 -5.76
C VAL A 29 13.10 2.58 -6.07
N PRO A 30 14.33 2.78 -5.55
CA PRO A 30 15.39 1.81 -5.69
C PRO A 30 14.99 0.43 -5.15
N SER A 31 15.36 -0.64 -5.84
CA SER A 31 14.93 -2.01 -5.51
C SER A 31 15.37 -2.45 -4.11
N ASP A 32 16.52 -1.97 -3.63
CA ASP A 32 17.03 -2.21 -2.27
C ASP A 32 16.19 -1.52 -1.17
N ARG A 33 15.35 -0.55 -1.54
CA ARG A 33 14.47 0.20 -0.61
C ARG A 33 13.06 -0.34 -0.58
N VAL A 34 12.63 -1.11 -1.59
CA VAL A 34 11.28 -1.66 -1.71
C VAL A 34 10.89 -2.49 -0.49
N GLN A 35 11.78 -3.36 -0.03
CA GLN A 35 11.50 -4.21 1.14
C GLN A 35 11.34 -3.40 2.44
N GLY A 36 12.20 -2.40 2.66
CA GLY A 36 12.07 -1.50 3.80
C GLY A 36 10.76 -0.70 3.77
N LEU A 37 10.36 -0.26 2.58
CA LEU A 37 9.11 0.45 2.38
C LEU A 37 7.89 -0.47 2.60
N ALA A 38 7.94 -1.71 2.09
CA ALA A 38 6.90 -2.72 2.31
C ALA A 38 6.73 -3.07 3.79
N ALA A 39 7.83 -3.23 4.52
CA ALA A 39 7.80 -3.44 5.97
C ALA A 39 7.21 -2.24 6.71
N ALA A 40 7.59 -1.01 6.34
CA ALA A 40 7.04 0.20 6.94
C ALA A 40 5.55 0.42 6.65
N ALA A 41 5.07 0.00 5.48
CA ALA A 41 3.67 0.12 5.07
C ALA A 41 2.77 -0.99 5.65
N ALA A 42 3.33 -2.12 6.10
CA ALA A 42 2.57 -3.28 6.54
C ALA A 42 1.53 -2.98 7.65
N PRO A 43 1.83 -2.16 8.70
CA PRO A 43 0.83 -1.81 9.70
C PRO A 43 -0.33 -0.99 9.14
N VAL A 44 -0.07 -0.10 8.18
CA VAL A 44 -1.11 0.72 7.53
C VAL A 44 -2.01 -0.18 6.68
N HIS A 45 -1.46 -1.13 5.93
CA HIS A 45 -2.26 -2.09 5.17
C HIS A 45 -3.14 -2.95 6.07
N ALA A 46 -2.65 -3.38 7.23
CA ALA A 46 -3.45 -4.12 8.19
C ALA A 46 -4.67 -3.31 8.67
N SER A 47 -4.45 -2.02 8.99
CA SER A 47 -5.53 -1.10 9.37
C SER A 47 -6.54 -0.87 8.24
N LEU A 48 -6.08 -0.69 7.00
CA LEU A 48 -6.97 -0.54 5.85
C LEU A 48 -7.82 -1.79 5.59
N ARG A 49 -7.26 -2.99 5.78
CA ARG A 49 -8.01 -4.23 5.66
C ARG A 49 -9.11 -4.34 6.72
N ALA A 50 -8.85 -3.88 7.93
CA ALA A 50 -9.86 -3.82 8.98
C ALA A 50 -10.98 -2.81 8.62
N LEU A 51 -10.62 -1.65 8.08
CA LEU A 51 -11.58 -0.64 7.64
C LEU A 51 -12.44 -1.13 6.45
N ALA A 52 -11.87 -1.92 5.54
CA ALA A 52 -12.60 -2.48 4.39
C ALA A 52 -13.75 -3.43 4.78
N ALA A 53 -13.79 -3.92 6.01
CA ALA A 53 -14.90 -4.72 6.53
C ALA A 53 -16.11 -3.87 6.96
N VAL A 54 -15.99 -2.54 7.00
CA VAL A 54 -17.07 -1.62 7.35
C VAL A 54 -18.03 -1.48 6.16
N ARG A 55 -19.33 -1.70 6.40
CA ARG A 55 -20.37 -1.43 5.41
C ARG A 55 -20.59 0.08 5.27
N LEU A 56 -20.53 0.60 4.04
CA LEU A 56 -20.59 2.03 3.74
C LEU A 56 -21.90 2.46 3.07
N ASP A 57 -22.85 1.54 2.91
CA ASP A 57 -24.00 1.65 2.00
C ASP A 57 -24.83 2.93 2.19
N ASP A 58 -24.90 3.47 3.42
CA ASP A 58 -25.64 4.70 3.77
C ASP A 58 -24.77 5.78 4.45
N ILE A 59 -23.43 5.67 4.34
CA ILE A 59 -22.50 6.61 4.97
C ILE A 59 -22.01 7.62 3.94
N ALA A 60 -22.51 8.84 4.02
CA ALA A 60 -21.98 9.96 3.24
C ALA A 60 -20.52 10.27 3.66
N PRO A 61 -19.64 10.66 2.72
CA PRO A 61 -18.30 11.14 3.06
C PRO A 61 -18.36 12.32 4.04
N ALA A 62 -17.45 12.35 5.02
CA ALA A 62 -17.41 13.42 6.02
C ALA A 62 -17.23 14.83 5.42
N THR A 63 -16.61 14.91 4.24
CA THR A 63 -16.55 16.13 3.43
C THR A 63 -17.00 15.79 2.02
N SER A 64 -18.12 16.37 1.60
CA SER A 64 -18.57 16.37 0.20
C SER A 64 -18.25 17.72 -0.43
N PHE A 65 -17.81 17.70 -1.69
CA PHE A 65 -17.76 18.93 -2.47
C PHE A 65 -19.19 19.42 -2.72
N ASP A 66 -19.47 20.67 -2.36
CA ASP A 66 -20.70 21.35 -2.74
C ASP A 66 -20.44 22.15 -4.03
N PRO A 67 -20.93 21.67 -5.20
CA PRO A 67 -20.75 22.40 -6.45
C PRO A 67 -21.55 23.70 -6.52
N ALA A 68 -22.40 24.02 -5.53
CA ALA A 68 -23.15 25.27 -5.45
C ALA A 68 -22.36 26.46 -4.85
N TRP A 69 -21.03 26.33 -4.74
CA TRP A 69 -20.15 27.48 -4.51
C TRP A 69 -20.14 28.39 -5.74
N ASP A 70 -21.05 29.38 -5.72
CA ASP A 70 -21.01 30.61 -6.53
C ASP A 70 -19.79 31.49 -6.19
#